data_AF-A0A7S4DSM8-F1
#
_entry.id   AF-A0A7S4DSM8-F1
#
_cell.length_a   1.000
_cell.length_b   1.000
_cell.length_c   1.000
_cell.angle_alpha   90.00
_cell.angle_beta   90.00
_cell.angle_gamma   90.00
#
_symmetry.space_group_name_H-M   'P 1'
#
loop_
_entity.id
_entity.type
_entity.pdbx_description
1 polymer ?
#
loop_
_entity_poly.entity_id
_entity_poly.type
_entity_poly.pdbx_seq_one_letter_code
_entity_poly.pdbx_strand_id
1 'polypeptide(L)'
;MLLPSCTTIFFSIAASAGRLSRASNTRRTFSAKAFCSSREAPIGWPGRGGWCRQFTAYPHSPYHRRPASTVSRASLSIRRMTAKDEDIVWSMLQLAAHEPSLESVRSQPQLLKYARSWGCREGDFGVVAEEDRRPVGAAWARLYSGDEKGLGHVDDDIPELAVAVVPGHQGKGVGSSLMRALISEARQLDYRALSLSCRTDNPALRLYQRLGFEAVAGSKVTNRVGGTSETYVLLLDEWS
;
A
#
# COMPACT_ATOMS: atom_id res chain seq x y z
N MET A 1 -21.18 -7.64 33.04
CA MET A 1 -19.99 -7.91 32.21
C MET A 1 -20.37 -7.64 30.76
N LEU A 2 -19.93 -6.49 30.23
CA LEU A 2 -20.19 -6.04 28.87
C LEU A 2 -19.06 -6.54 27.98
N LEU A 3 -19.39 -7.35 26.96
CA LEU A 3 -18.50 -7.67 25.85
C LEU A 3 -18.56 -6.51 24.85
N PRO A 4 -17.43 -6.02 24.29
CA PRO A 4 -17.50 -5.09 23.18
C PRO A 4 -17.84 -5.86 21.89
N SER A 5 -18.82 -5.32 21.19
CA SER A 5 -19.36 -5.76 19.91
C SER A 5 -18.31 -5.69 18.79
N CYS A 6 -17.97 -6.84 18.21
CA CYS A 6 -17.30 -6.94 16.91
C CYS A 6 -18.17 -6.26 15.85
N THR A 7 -17.68 -5.13 15.31
CA THR A 7 -18.40 -4.35 14.31
C THR A 7 -17.94 -4.79 12.92
N THR A 8 -18.81 -5.54 12.25
CA THR A 8 -18.68 -6.07 10.88
C THR A 8 -18.74 -4.95 9.84
N ILE A 9 -17.78 -4.93 8.91
CA ILE A 9 -17.72 -3.97 7.79
C ILE A 9 -18.32 -4.65 6.55
N PHE A 10 -19.40 -4.10 5.99
CA PHE A 10 -19.97 -4.53 4.71
C PHE A 10 -19.93 -3.38 3.68
N PHE A 11 -19.45 -3.67 2.47
CA PHE A 11 -19.53 -2.81 1.28
C PHE A 11 -20.94 -2.90 0.66
N SER A 12 -21.51 -1.77 0.19
CA SER A 12 -22.79 -1.77 -0.56
C SER A 12 -22.86 -0.64 -1.60
N ILE A 13 -23.54 -0.99 -2.69
CA ILE A 13 -23.70 -0.40 -4.03
C ILE A 13 -24.41 0.97 -4.07
N ALA A 14 -23.96 1.87 -4.94
CA ALA A 14 -24.79 2.85 -5.63
C ALA A 14 -24.16 3.26 -6.98
N ALA A 15 -24.95 3.16 -8.06
CA ALA A 15 -24.59 3.58 -9.41
C ALA A 15 -25.09 5.02 -9.67
N SER A 16 -24.26 5.86 -10.29
CA SER A 16 -24.75 6.91 -11.20
C SER A 16 -23.62 7.42 -12.09
N ALA A 17 -23.87 7.40 -13.41
CA ALA A 17 -22.95 7.82 -14.44
C ALA A 17 -22.91 9.36 -14.54
N GLY A 18 -21.72 9.94 -14.39
CA GLY A 18 -21.44 11.36 -14.64
C GLY A 18 -20.28 11.51 -15.62
N ARG A 19 -20.58 11.97 -16.83
CA ARG A 19 -19.60 12.28 -17.89
C ARG A 19 -18.58 13.32 -17.39
N LEU A 20 -17.28 13.00 -17.41
CA LEU A 20 -16.21 13.98 -17.20
C LEU A 20 -15.89 14.68 -18.52
N SER A 21 -16.13 16.00 -18.56
CA SER A 21 -15.65 16.90 -19.60
C SER A 21 -14.20 17.28 -19.33
N ARG A 22 -13.35 17.18 -20.37
CA ARG A 22 -11.96 17.66 -20.36
C ARG A 22 -11.90 19.14 -19.99
N ALA A 23 -11.00 19.49 -19.08
CA ALA A 23 -10.52 20.86 -18.90
C ALA A 23 -9.00 20.87 -18.71
N SER A 24 -8.41 21.86 -19.36
CA SER A 24 -7.03 21.97 -19.81
C SER A 24 -6.03 22.46 -18.75
N ASN A 25 -4.86 21.86 -18.86
CA ASN A 25 -3.54 22.21 -18.32
C ASN A 25 -3.25 23.73 -18.24
N THR A 26 -2.81 24.21 -17.07
CA THR A 26 -1.98 25.43 -16.97
C THR A 26 -0.90 25.24 -15.90
N ARG A 27 0.35 25.09 -16.38
CA ARG A 27 1.59 25.06 -15.59
C ARG A 27 1.79 26.39 -14.85
N ARG A 28 2.10 26.33 -13.55
CA ARG A 28 2.79 27.42 -12.84
C ARG A 28 4.07 26.88 -12.20
N THR A 29 5.19 27.29 -12.79
CA THR A 29 6.54 27.16 -12.27
C THR A 29 6.71 28.00 -11.00
N PHE A 30 7.30 27.43 -9.94
CA PHE A 30 7.84 28.21 -8.82
C PHE A 30 9.33 27.93 -8.64
N SER A 31 10.09 29.03 -8.69
CA SER A 31 11.54 29.10 -8.58
C SER A 31 11.99 28.93 -7.12
N ALA A 32 12.99 28.08 -6.92
CA ALA A 32 13.78 28.04 -5.69
C ALA A 32 14.66 29.29 -5.56
N LYS A 33 14.77 29.85 -4.35
CA LYS A 33 15.88 30.70 -3.95
C LYS A 33 16.43 30.22 -2.61
N ALA A 34 17.73 29.99 -2.62
CA ALA A 34 18.58 29.65 -1.50
C ALA A 34 18.70 30.82 -0.51
N PHE A 35 18.92 30.49 0.77
CA PHE A 35 19.72 31.34 1.64
C PHE A 35 20.57 30.46 2.55
N CYS A 36 21.88 30.67 2.48
CA CYS A 36 22.93 30.00 3.22
C CYS A 36 23.68 31.08 4.02
N SER A 37 23.78 30.93 5.34
CA SER A 37 24.80 31.56 6.18
C SER A 37 24.84 30.77 7.50
N SER A 38 25.81 29.89 7.75
CA SER A 38 27.20 30.12 8.14
C SER A 38 27.40 30.48 9.63
N ARG A 39 28.24 29.65 10.29
CA ARG A 39 29.10 29.94 11.47
C ARG A 39 28.36 30.06 12.81
N GLU A 40 28.84 29.57 13.95
CA GLU A 40 30.15 29.10 14.40
C GLU A 40 29.97 28.35 15.74
N ALA A 41 30.89 27.45 16.09
CA ALA A 41 30.97 26.76 17.37
C ALA A 41 32.18 27.26 18.19
N PRO A 42 32.13 27.19 19.53
CA PRO A 42 33.32 26.97 20.36
C PRO A 42 33.09 25.74 21.26
N ILE A 43 33.92 24.69 21.24
CA ILE A 43 35.27 24.52 21.82
C ILE A 43 35.37 25.06 23.27
N GLY A 44 35.57 24.15 24.22
CA GLY A 44 35.94 24.48 25.60
C GLY A 44 35.92 23.30 26.56
N TRP A 45 36.89 22.38 26.44
CA TRP A 45 37.25 21.44 27.51
C TRP A 45 38.27 22.09 28.44
N PRO A 46 38.08 21.97 29.77
CA PRO A 46 39.16 21.60 30.68
C PRO A 46 38.67 20.41 31.53
N GLY A 47 39.47 19.54 32.11
CA GLY A 47 40.87 19.61 32.44
C GLY A 47 41.12 18.42 33.38
N ARG A 48 42.33 17.90 33.28
CA ARG A 48 42.92 16.77 33.99
C ARG A 48 42.63 16.79 35.50
N GLY A 49 42.33 15.63 36.07
CA GLY A 49 42.36 15.38 37.51
C GLY A 49 42.52 13.89 37.76
N GLY A 50 43.77 13.44 37.83
CA GLY A 50 44.12 12.04 38.06
C GLY A 50 43.70 11.56 39.44
N TRP A 51 43.08 10.39 39.47
CA TRP A 51 42.99 9.55 40.66
C TRP A 51 43.42 8.15 40.28
N CYS A 52 44.69 7.87 40.56
CA CYS A 52 45.23 6.52 40.59
C CYS A 52 44.57 5.81 41.78
N ARG A 53 43.70 4.84 41.50
CA ARG A 53 43.24 3.86 42.50
C ARG A 53 43.57 2.48 41.96
N GLN A 54 44.43 1.79 42.69
CA GLN A 54 44.68 0.36 42.58
C GLN A 54 43.35 -0.37 42.58
N PHE A 55 43.00 -0.99 41.45
CA PHE A 55 41.98 -2.03 41.42
C PHE A 55 42.69 -3.37 41.49
N THR A 56 42.52 -3.99 42.65
CA THR A 56 42.79 -5.40 42.92
C THR A 56 42.14 -6.28 41.87
N ALA A 57 42.90 -7.28 41.40
CA ALA A 57 42.47 -8.27 40.44
C ALA A 57 41.21 -9.01 40.92
N TYR A 58 40.15 -8.99 40.11
CA TYR A 58 39.02 -9.90 40.24
C TYR A 58 39.26 -11.15 39.37
N PRO A 59 38.97 -12.35 39.87
CA PRO A 59 39.18 -13.59 39.13
C PRO A 59 38.22 -13.68 37.93
N HIS A 60 38.75 -14.17 36.82
CA HIS A 60 38.06 -14.34 35.56
C HIS A 60 36.76 -15.16 35.71
N SER A 61 35.62 -14.55 35.38
CA SER A 61 34.36 -15.25 35.19
C SER A 61 34.36 -15.92 33.80
N PRO A 62 34.12 -17.24 33.69
CA PRO A 62 33.96 -17.90 32.40
C PRO A 62 32.55 -17.64 31.88
N TYR A 63 32.26 -16.40 31.48
CA TYR A 63 31.12 -16.15 30.61
C TYR A 63 31.43 -16.76 29.25
N HIS A 64 31.00 -18.00 29.06
CA HIS A 64 30.79 -18.55 27.73
C HIS A 64 29.90 -17.57 26.95
N ARG A 65 30.49 -16.83 26.01
CA ARG A 65 29.71 -16.12 25.00
C ARG A 65 28.91 -17.19 24.26
N ARG A 66 27.60 -17.25 24.51
CA ARG A 66 26.67 -17.86 23.55
C ARG A 66 27.00 -17.22 22.20
N PRO A 67 27.33 -17.99 21.16
CA PRO A 67 27.49 -17.41 19.84
C PRO A 67 26.19 -16.67 19.53
N ALA A 68 26.32 -15.40 19.15
CA ALA A 68 25.18 -14.63 18.66
C ALA A 68 24.59 -15.43 17.51
N SER A 69 23.42 -16.03 17.74
CA SER A 69 22.64 -16.65 16.67
C SER A 69 22.48 -15.57 15.61
N THR A 70 23.15 -15.76 14.47
CA THR A 70 22.94 -14.90 13.31
C THR A 70 21.54 -15.21 12.83
N VAL A 71 20.54 -14.53 13.40
CA VAL A 71 19.19 -14.52 12.86
C VAL A 71 19.34 -13.88 11.49
N SER A 72 19.36 -14.72 10.45
CA SER A 72 19.24 -14.27 9.07
C SER A 72 18.03 -13.33 9.02
N ARG A 73 18.28 -12.05 8.74
CA ARG A 73 17.21 -11.07 8.63
C ARG A 73 16.40 -11.51 7.40
N ALA A 74 15.18 -11.99 7.62
CA ALA A 74 14.32 -12.45 6.54
C ALA A 74 14.30 -11.40 5.41
N SER A 75 14.58 -11.86 4.18
CA SER A 75 14.73 -10.97 3.04
C SER A 75 13.37 -10.74 2.40
N LEU A 76 12.87 -9.52 2.51
CA LEU A 76 11.68 -9.08 1.76
C LEU A 76 12.04 -8.95 0.27
N SER A 77 11.24 -9.58 -0.59
CA SER A 77 11.36 -9.51 -2.06
C SER A 77 10.01 -9.17 -2.69
N ILE A 78 10.02 -8.62 -3.90
CA ILE A 78 8.81 -8.36 -4.69
C ILE A 78 8.98 -9.04 -6.04
N ARG A 79 7.96 -9.79 -6.47
CA ARG A 79 7.90 -10.41 -7.79
C ARG A 79 6.56 -10.13 -8.45
N ARG A 80 6.53 -10.26 -9.78
CA ARG A 80 5.28 -10.28 -10.55
C ARG A 80 4.44 -11.48 -10.17
N MET A 81 3.13 -11.29 -10.20
CA MET A 81 2.14 -12.35 -10.06
C MET A 81 1.96 -13.07 -11.39
N THR A 82 1.53 -14.32 -11.31
CA THR A 82 1.19 -15.19 -12.43
C THR A 82 -0.23 -15.70 -12.24
N ALA A 83 -0.78 -16.39 -13.24
CA ALA A 83 -2.07 -17.06 -13.12
C ALA A 83 -2.10 -18.11 -11.98
N LYS A 84 -0.94 -18.60 -11.51
CA LYS A 84 -0.85 -19.54 -10.38
C LYS A 84 -1.05 -18.87 -9.02
N ASP A 85 -1.05 -17.54 -8.95
CA ASP A 85 -1.13 -16.78 -7.71
C ASP A 85 -2.59 -16.42 -7.33
N GLU A 86 -3.59 -17.04 -7.95
CA GLU A 86 -5.03 -16.77 -7.67
C GLU A 86 -5.36 -16.90 -6.17
N ASP A 87 -4.83 -17.91 -5.49
CA ASP A 87 -5.03 -18.10 -4.04
C ASP A 87 -4.46 -16.94 -3.21
N ILE A 88 -3.37 -16.30 -3.67
CA ILE A 88 -2.82 -15.11 -3.03
C ILE A 88 -3.77 -13.94 -3.23
N VAL A 89 -4.33 -13.76 -4.44
CA VAL A 89 -5.32 -12.71 -4.72
C VAL A 89 -6.55 -12.87 -3.82
N TRP A 90 -7.09 -14.09 -3.69
CA TRP A 90 -8.20 -14.36 -2.77
C TRP A 90 -7.86 -14.01 -1.32
N SER A 91 -6.70 -14.45 -0.84
CA SER A 91 -6.26 -14.20 0.53
C SER A 91 -6.05 -12.71 0.82
N MET A 92 -5.47 -11.99 -0.14
CA MET A 92 -5.22 -10.55 -0.01
C MET A 92 -6.50 -9.74 -0.19
N LEU A 93 -7.45 -10.19 -1.03
CA LEU A 93 -8.77 -9.59 -1.16
C LEU A 93 -9.56 -9.69 0.14
N GLN A 94 -9.49 -10.82 0.85
CA GLN A 94 -10.09 -10.95 2.18
C GLN A 94 -9.59 -9.85 3.12
N LEU A 95 -8.27 -9.62 3.14
CA LEU A 95 -7.67 -8.58 3.97
C LEU A 95 -8.07 -7.18 3.51
N ALA A 96 -8.04 -6.89 2.22
CA ALA A 96 -8.44 -5.59 1.66
C ALA A 96 -9.91 -5.25 1.96
N ALA A 97 -10.79 -6.25 1.85
CA ALA A 97 -12.21 -6.12 2.11
C ALA A 97 -12.58 -6.15 3.60
N HIS A 98 -11.61 -6.46 4.49
CA HIS A 98 -11.82 -6.67 5.93
C HIS A 98 -12.84 -7.78 6.23
N GLU A 99 -12.84 -8.83 5.41
CA GLU A 99 -13.74 -9.97 5.55
C GLU A 99 -13.19 -11.00 6.55
N PRO A 100 -14.06 -11.60 7.38
CA PRO A 100 -13.60 -12.53 8.41
C PRO A 100 -13.08 -13.85 7.84
N SER A 101 -13.49 -14.23 6.63
CA SER A 101 -13.08 -15.49 5.98
C SER A 101 -13.13 -15.40 4.46
N LEU A 102 -12.40 -16.28 3.77
CA LEU A 102 -12.51 -16.48 2.32
C LEU A 102 -13.93 -16.89 1.89
N GLU A 103 -14.65 -17.63 2.73
CA GLU A 103 -16.06 -17.97 2.49
C GLU A 103 -16.94 -16.73 2.46
N SER A 104 -16.71 -15.78 3.39
CA SER A 104 -17.41 -14.50 3.41
C SER A 104 -17.11 -13.67 2.16
N VAL A 105 -15.88 -13.71 1.64
CA VAL A 105 -15.53 -13.06 0.36
C VAL A 105 -16.26 -13.73 -0.80
N ARG A 106 -16.27 -15.07 -0.87
CA ARG A 106 -16.84 -15.84 -1.97
C ARG A 106 -18.37 -15.80 -2.02
N SER A 107 -19.04 -15.52 -0.90
CA SER A 107 -20.49 -15.36 -0.87
C SER A 107 -20.98 -13.99 -1.40
N GLN A 108 -20.06 -13.08 -1.69
CA GLN A 108 -20.36 -11.70 -2.09
C GLN A 108 -20.03 -11.46 -3.58
N PRO A 109 -21.04 -11.43 -4.48
CA PRO A 109 -20.82 -11.25 -5.92
C PRO A 109 -19.96 -10.04 -6.29
N GLN A 110 -20.10 -8.93 -5.53
CA GLN A 110 -19.34 -7.70 -5.74
C GLN A 110 -17.84 -7.84 -5.46
N LEU A 111 -17.42 -8.81 -4.64
CA LEU A 111 -16.01 -9.06 -4.34
C LEU A 111 -15.40 -10.06 -5.32
N LEU A 112 -16.20 -10.99 -5.87
CA LEU A 112 -15.72 -12.01 -6.81
C LEU A 112 -14.93 -11.42 -7.98
N LYS A 113 -15.36 -10.26 -8.49
CA LYS A 113 -14.72 -9.58 -9.62
C LYS A 113 -13.24 -9.25 -9.38
N TYR A 114 -12.79 -9.12 -8.14
CA TYR A 114 -11.42 -8.74 -7.81
C TYR A 114 -10.45 -9.94 -7.77
N ALA A 115 -10.93 -11.17 -7.66
CA ALA A 115 -10.07 -12.35 -7.50
C ALA A 115 -10.39 -13.51 -8.45
N ARG A 116 -11.67 -13.70 -8.80
CA ARG A 116 -12.11 -14.85 -9.61
C ARG A 116 -11.42 -14.85 -10.98
N SER A 117 -10.97 -16.04 -11.39
CA SER A 117 -10.33 -16.28 -12.68
C SER A 117 -9.11 -15.40 -12.89
N TRP A 118 -8.34 -15.16 -11.82
CA TRP A 118 -7.13 -14.35 -11.88
C TRP A 118 -6.14 -14.89 -12.92
N GLY A 119 -5.59 -13.99 -13.74
CA GLY A 119 -4.62 -14.32 -14.79
C GLY A 119 -5.22 -15.03 -16.01
N CYS A 120 -6.52 -15.33 -16.00
CA CYS A 120 -7.27 -15.78 -17.17
C CYS A 120 -7.97 -14.62 -17.90
N ARG A 121 -7.98 -13.43 -17.31
CA ARG A 121 -8.48 -12.21 -17.96
C ARG A 121 -7.35 -11.46 -18.64
N GLU A 122 -7.68 -10.87 -19.79
CA GLU A 122 -6.82 -9.89 -20.42
C GLU A 122 -6.67 -8.64 -19.53
N GLY A 123 -5.45 -8.13 -19.43
CA GLY A 123 -5.15 -6.95 -18.62
C GLY A 123 -4.99 -7.18 -17.11
N ASP A 124 -5.06 -8.43 -16.61
CA ASP A 124 -4.69 -8.74 -15.23
C ASP A 124 -3.17 -8.61 -15.03
N PHE A 125 -2.74 -7.77 -14.08
CA PHE A 125 -1.34 -7.68 -13.67
C PHE A 125 -1.21 -7.34 -12.18
N GLY A 126 -0.12 -7.76 -11.57
CA GLY A 126 0.04 -7.60 -10.13
C GLY A 126 1.41 -8.01 -9.63
N VAL A 127 1.68 -7.63 -8.40
CA VAL A 127 2.93 -7.93 -7.68
C VAL A 127 2.61 -8.47 -6.30
N VAL A 128 3.46 -9.39 -5.84
CA VAL A 128 3.42 -9.95 -4.49
C VAL A 128 4.73 -9.65 -3.77
N ALA A 129 4.61 -9.21 -2.53
CA ALA A 129 5.71 -9.07 -1.60
C ALA A 129 5.83 -10.36 -0.78
N GLU A 130 7.02 -10.94 -0.76
CA GLU A 130 7.31 -12.19 -0.08
C GLU A 130 8.44 -12.02 0.94
N GLU A 131 8.26 -12.59 2.12
CA GLU A 131 9.29 -12.76 3.14
C GLU A 131 9.49 -14.26 3.35
N ASP A 132 10.70 -14.78 3.13
CA ASP A 132 11.02 -16.22 3.18
C ASP A 132 10.07 -17.09 2.32
N ARG A 133 9.74 -16.60 1.11
CA ARG A 133 8.78 -17.21 0.16
C ARG A 133 7.32 -17.26 0.66
N ARG A 134 6.99 -16.53 1.73
CA ARG A 134 5.61 -16.39 2.20
C ARG A 134 5.03 -15.06 1.74
N PRO A 135 3.85 -15.03 1.12
CA PRO A 135 3.18 -13.79 0.76
C PRO A 135 2.86 -12.95 2.00
N VAL A 136 3.39 -11.73 2.07
CA VAL A 136 3.13 -10.76 3.15
C VAL A 136 2.35 -9.54 2.66
N GLY A 137 2.12 -9.43 1.36
CA GLY A 137 1.22 -8.47 0.76
C GLY A 137 1.15 -8.64 -0.74
N ALA A 138 0.11 -8.10 -1.36
CA ALA A 138 -0.03 -8.04 -2.81
C ALA A 138 -0.69 -6.73 -3.23
N ALA A 139 -0.38 -6.30 -4.43
CA ALA A 139 -1.10 -5.26 -5.14
C ALA A 139 -1.39 -5.78 -6.56
N TRP A 140 -2.62 -5.63 -7.02
CA TRP A 140 -3.05 -6.14 -8.31
C TRP A 140 -4.06 -5.20 -8.94
N ALA A 141 -4.14 -5.20 -10.26
CA ALA A 141 -5.05 -4.36 -11.01
C ALA A 141 -5.74 -5.18 -12.10
N ARG A 142 -6.98 -4.78 -12.42
CA ARG A 142 -7.82 -5.42 -13.43
C ARG A 142 -8.58 -4.36 -14.22
N LEU A 143 -8.84 -4.66 -15.48
CA LEU A 143 -9.81 -3.92 -16.28
C LEU A 143 -11.22 -4.42 -15.98
N TYR A 144 -12.16 -3.49 -15.82
CA TYR A 144 -13.57 -3.79 -15.62
C TYR A 144 -14.39 -3.08 -16.70
N SER A 145 -15.19 -3.83 -17.44
CA SER A 145 -16.09 -3.32 -18.48
C SER A 145 -17.53 -3.75 -18.22
N GLY A 146 -18.50 -3.08 -18.86
CA GLY A 146 -19.92 -3.46 -18.81
C GLY A 146 -20.51 -3.50 -17.40
N ASP A 147 -21.20 -4.60 -17.04
CA ASP A 147 -21.88 -4.77 -15.75
C ASP A 147 -20.91 -5.08 -14.58
N GLU A 148 -19.62 -5.27 -14.87
CA GLU A 148 -18.63 -5.64 -13.86
C GLU A 148 -17.90 -4.46 -13.23
N LYS A 149 -18.24 -3.22 -13.60
CA LYS A 149 -17.61 -1.98 -13.08
C LYS A 149 -17.50 -1.99 -11.56
N GLY A 150 -16.27 -1.86 -11.05
CA GLY A 150 -15.99 -1.71 -9.61
C GLY A 150 -16.27 -0.29 -9.14
N LEU A 151 -16.14 -0.03 -7.84
CA LEU A 151 -16.38 1.30 -7.28
C LEU A 151 -15.32 2.31 -7.75
N GLY A 152 -14.10 1.85 -8.02
CA GLY A 152 -13.02 2.67 -8.52
C GLY A 152 -12.99 2.77 -10.05
N HIS A 153 -13.98 2.24 -10.76
CA HIS A 153 -14.00 2.27 -12.22
C HIS A 153 -14.13 3.72 -12.73
N VAL A 154 -13.17 4.12 -13.56
CA VAL A 154 -13.15 5.45 -14.21
C VAL A 154 -13.46 5.33 -15.70
N ASP A 155 -12.82 4.37 -16.38
CA ASP A 155 -13.02 4.05 -17.79
C ASP A 155 -12.68 2.56 -18.00
N ASP A 156 -13.16 1.96 -19.10
CA ASP A 156 -12.96 0.56 -19.46
C ASP A 156 -11.48 0.27 -19.80
N ASP A 157 -10.66 1.29 -20.10
CA ASP A 157 -9.21 1.20 -20.37
C ASP A 157 -8.33 1.59 -19.16
N ILE A 158 -8.93 1.93 -18.01
CA ILE A 158 -8.21 2.29 -16.78
C ILE A 158 -8.31 1.14 -15.77
N PRO A 159 -7.20 0.44 -15.46
CA PRO A 159 -7.21 -0.62 -14.48
C PRO A 159 -7.54 -0.10 -13.08
N GLU A 160 -8.49 -0.75 -12.42
CA GLU A 160 -8.77 -0.54 -11.00
C GLU A 160 -7.90 -1.49 -10.18
N LEU A 161 -7.16 -0.93 -9.21
CA LEU A 161 -6.26 -1.68 -8.35
C LEU A 161 -6.84 -1.96 -6.97
N ALA A 162 -6.35 -3.03 -6.37
CA ALA A 162 -6.49 -3.34 -4.95
C ALA A 162 -5.11 -3.66 -4.35
N VAL A 163 -4.97 -3.44 -3.05
CA VAL A 163 -3.72 -3.69 -2.32
C VAL A 163 -4.02 -4.15 -0.90
N ALA A 164 -3.26 -5.12 -0.42
CA ALA A 164 -3.29 -5.55 0.97
C ALA A 164 -1.88 -5.90 1.48
N VAL A 165 -1.68 -5.70 2.77
CA VAL A 165 -0.48 -6.10 3.51
C VAL A 165 -0.94 -6.78 4.79
N VAL A 166 -0.37 -7.94 5.10
CA VAL A 166 -0.71 -8.67 6.32
C VAL A 166 -0.43 -7.80 7.56
N PRO A 167 -1.24 -7.87 8.63
CA PRO A 167 -1.15 -6.93 9.76
C PRO A 167 0.25 -6.80 10.36
N GLY A 168 1.02 -7.89 10.46
CA GLY A 168 2.38 -7.90 10.99
C GLY A 168 3.42 -7.15 10.15
N HIS A 169 3.09 -6.78 8.91
CA HIS A 169 3.99 -6.13 7.95
C HIS A 169 3.54 -4.71 7.57
N GLN A 170 2.43 -4.25 8.13
CA GLN A 170 1.95 -2.88 7.97
C GLN A 170 2.88 -1.89 8.70
N GLY A 171 2.91 -0.63 8.24
CA GLY A 171 3.78 0.41 8.81
C GLY A 171 5.28 0.25 8.52
N LYS A 172 5.72 -0.85 7.89
CA LYS A 172 7.13 -1.15 7.56
C LYS A 172 7.53 -0.77 6.14
N GLY A 173 6.67 -0.07 5.40
CA GLY A 173 6.94 0.36 4.01
C GLY A 173 6.58 -0.66 2.92
N VAL A 174 6.08 -1.85 3.27
CA VAL A 174 5.70 -2.91 2.29
C VAL A 174 4.66 -2.42 1.30
N GLY A 175 3.59 -1.76 1.77
CA GLY A 175 2.55 -1.20 0.90
C GLY A 175 3.10 -0.17 -0.09
N SER A 176 4.05 0.69 0.34
CA SER A 176 4.70 1.65 -0.56
C SER A 176 5.53 0.95 -1.64
N SER A 177 6.24 -0.12 -1.29
CA SER A 177 7.04 -0.89 -2.25
C SER A 177 6.15 -1.63 -3.25
N LEU A 178 5.06 -2.25 -2.79
CA LEU A 178 4.05 -2.88 -3.65
C LEU A 178 3.45 -1.89 -4.64
N MET A 179 2.98 -0.73 -4.16
CA MET A 179 2.36 0.28 -5.01
C MET A 179 3.34 0.81 -6.07
N ARG A 180 4.60 1.10 -5.70
CA ARG A 180 5.61 1.55 -6.67
C ARG A 180 5.89 0.50 -7.74
N ALA A 181 5.99 -0.77 -7.34
CA ALA A 181 6.19 -1.86 -8.29
C ALA A 181 5.00 -2.02 -9.23
N LEU A 182 3.77 -1.98 -8.71
CA LEU A 182 2.55 -2.04 -9.51
C LEU A 182 2.45 -0.86 -10.49
N ILE A 183 2.73 0.36 -10.04
CA ILE A 183 2.74 1.57 -10.89
C ILE A 183 3.79 1.44 -12.00
N SER A 184 4.98 0.91 -11.68
CA SER A 184 6.03 0.66 -12.68
C SER A 184 5.60 -0.38 -13.71
N GLU A 185 4.88 -1.42 -13.29
CA GLU A 185 4.36 -2.44 -14.20
C GLU A 185 3.24 -1.87 -15.09
N ALA A 186 2.34 -1.06 -14.54
CA ALA A 186 1.31 -0.39 -15.32
C ALA A 186 1.88 0.49 -16.44
N ARG A 187 2.97 1.24 -16.15
CA ARG A 187 3.70 2.01 -17.17
C ARG A 187 4.33 1.14 -18.24
N GLN A 188 4.90 -0.01 -17.86
CA GLN A 188 5.51 -0.95 -18.81
C GLN A 188 4.46 -1.64 -19.71
N LEU A 189 3.21 -1.68 -19.26
CA LEU A 189 2.06 -2.18 -20.01
C LEU A 189 1.33 -1.05 -20.76
N ASP A 190 1.93 0.14 -20.87
CA ASP A 190 1.41 1.32 -21.58
C ASP A 190 0.03 1.80 -21.08
N TYR A 191 -0.32 1.53 -19.82
CA TYR A 191 -1.50 2.14 -19.22
C TYR A 191 -1.27 3.61 -18.93
N ARG A 192 -2.27 4.43 -19.27
CA ARG A 192 -2.25 5.89 -19.08
C ARG A 192 -2.61 6.33 -17.67
N ALA A 193 -3.32 5.48 -16.93
CA ALA A 193 -3.77 5.77 -15.59
C ALA A 193 -4.02 4.49 -14.77
N LEU A 194 -4.13 4.66 -13.46
CA LEU A 194 -4.64 3.66 -12.53
C LEU A 194 -5.71 4.28 -11.66
N SER A 195 -6.70 3.50 -11.24
CA SER A 195 -7.72 3.96 -10.30
C SER A 195 -7.85 3.03 -9.09
N LEU A 196 -8.42 3.56 -8.00
CA LEU A 196 -8.81 2.79 -6.83
C LEU A 196 -10.01 3.44 -6.14
N SER A 197 -10.80 2.65 -5.42
CA SER A 197 -11.77 3.17 -4.46
C SER A 197 -11.23 2.98 -3.04
N CYS A 198 -11.28 4.05 -2.24
CA CYS A 198 -10.83 4.02 -0.86
C CYS A 198 -11.83 4.73 0.05
N ARG A 199 -12.01 4.20 1.27
CA ARG A 199 -12.74 4.92 2.30
C ARG A 199 -11.97 6.17 2.71
N THR A 200 -12.67 7.27 2.92
CA THR A 200 -12.08 8.56 3.30
C THR A 200 -11.43 8.54 4.68
N ASP A 201 -11.79 7.58 5.53
CA ASP A 201 -11.21 7.36 6.87
C ASP A 201 -10.05 6.34 6.88
N ASN A 202 -9.70 5.75 5.74
CA ASN A 202 -8.64 4.75 5.67
C ASN A 202 -7.24 5.41 5.80
N PRO A 203 -6.39 4.98 6.76
CA PRO A 203 -5.03 5.51 6.90
C PRO A 203 -4.16 5.40 5.63
N ALA A 204 -4.45 4.43 4.75
CA ALA A 204 -3.77 4.25 3.48
C ALA A 204 -3.97 5.42 2.50
N LEU A 205 -4.97 6.29 2.71
CA LEU A 205 -5.20 7.46 1.87
C LEU A 205 -3.95 8.36 1.78
N ARG A 206 -3.20 8.51 2.88
CA ARG A 206 -1.93 9.25 2.91
C ARG A 206 -0.84 8.60 2.06
N LEU A 207 -0.89 7.28 1.85
CA LEU A 207 0.01 6.62 0.92
C LEU A 207 -0.37 6.97 -0.52
N TYR A 208 -1.65 6.83 -0.87
CA TYR A 208 -2.12 7.10 -2.23
C TYR A 208 -1.86 8.54 -2.65
N GLN A 209 -2.19 9.52 -1.80
CA GLN A 209 -1.93 10.94 -2.08
C GLN A 209 -0.44 11.24 -2.30
N ARG A 210 0.46 10.63 -1.50
CA ARG A 210 1.92 10.78 -1.68
C ARG A 210 2.44 10.15 -2.97
N LEU A 211 1.71 9.19 -3.53
CA LEU A 211 2.04 8.55 -4.80
C LEU A 211 1.45 9.30 -6.01
N GLY A 212 0.70 10.38 -5.78
CA GLY A 212 0.09 11.20 -6.83
C GLY A 212 -1.34 10.81 -7.20
N PHE A 213 -2.01 9.96 -6.41
CA PHE A 213 -3.43 9.69 -6.61
C PHE A 213 -4.26 10.90 -6.20
N GLU A 214 -5.13 11.35 -7.11
CA GLU A 214 -6.04 12.48 -6.92
C GLU A 214 -7.49 12.00 -6.85
N ALA A 215 -8.29 12.64 -5.99
CA ALA A 215 -9.71 12.30 -5.86
C ALA A 215 -10.49 12.70 -7.13
N VAL A 216 -11.34 11.80 -7.62
CA VAL A 216 -12.25 12.09 -8.73
C VAL A 216 -13.45 12.86 -8.20
N ALA A 217 -13.63 14.10 -8.68
CA ALA A 217 -14.74 14.95 -8.25
C ALA A 217 -16.10 14.27 -8.47
N GLY A 218 -16.96 14.29 -7.45
CA GLY A 218 -18.30 13.69 -7.51
C GLY A 218 -18.34 12.16 -7.33
N SER A 219 -17.20 11.49 -7.12
CA SER A 219 -17.13 10.03 -6.96
C SER A 219 -17.44 9.53 -5.54
N LYS A 220 -17.89 10.40 -4.63
CA LYS A 220 -18.18 10.03 -3.25
C LYS A 220 -19.44 9.17 -3.18
N VAL A 221 -19.30 7.98 -2.61
CA VAL A 221 -20.39 7.04 -2.38
C VAL A 221 -20.51 6.76 -0.88
N THR A 222 -21.70 6.94 -0.34
CA THR A 222 -21.99 6.56 1.04
C THR A 222 -22.20 5.05 1.12
N ASN A 223 -21.33 4.39 1.88
CA ASN A 223 -21.45 2.96 2.18
C ASN A 223 -22.66 2.74 3.10
N ARG A 224 -23.24 1.54 3.06
CA ARG A 224 -24.42 1.16 3.87
C ARG A 224 -24.25 1.34 5.39
N VAL A 225 -23.01 1.32 5.87
CA VAL A 225 -22.65 1.53 7.29
C VAL A 225 -22.39 2.99 7.65
N GLY A 226 -22.68 3.94 6.75
CA GLY A 226 -22.53 5.39 6.97
C GLY A 226 -21.14 5.96 6.69
N GLY A 227 -20.16 5.13 6.33
CA GLY A 227 -18.84 5.61 5.86
C GLY A 227 -18.90 6.14 4.43
N THR A 228 -17.89 6.89 3.99
CA THR A 228 -17.79 7.40 2.62
C THR A 228 -16.60 6.77 1.91
N SER A 229 -16.84 6.22 0.72
CA SER A 229 -15.79 5.83 -0.23
C SER A 229 -15.67 6.87 -1.32
N GLU A 230 -14.47 7.07 -1.85
CA GLU A 230 -14.18 7.99 -2.93
C GLU A 230 -13.22 7.33 -3.91
N THR A 231 -13.38 7.63 -5.19
CA THR A 231 -12.49 7.14 -6.24
C THR A 231 -11.29 8.05 -6.37
N TYR A 232 -10.12 7.46 -6.54
CA TYR A 232 -8.87 8.15 -6.77
C TYR A 232 -8.24 7.65 -8.07
N VAL A 233 -7.62 8.56 -8.81
CA VAL A 233 -6.94 8.27 -10.08
C VAL A 233 -5.50 8.77 -10.02
N LEU A 234 -4.58 7.97 -10.57
CA LEU A 234 -3.20 8.36 -10.83
C LEU A 234 -2.99 8.38 -12.34
N LEU A 235 -2.65 9.54 -12.89
CA LEU A 235 -2.19 9.64 -14.28
C LEU A 235 -0.74 9.18 -14.37
N LEU A 236 -0.45 8.32 -15.34
CA LEU A 236 0.88 7.77 -15.58
C LEU A 236 1.64 8.53 -16.67
N ASP A 237 0.91 9.29 -17.50
CA ASP A 237 1.38 10.04 -18.69
C ASP A 237 2.10 11.37 -18.38
N GLU A 238 2.64 11.53 -17.18
CA GLU A 238 3.64 12.56 -16.94
C GLU A 238 5.00 11.88 -16.93
N TRP A 239 5.97 12.44 -17.66
CA TRP A 239 7.33 11.93 -17.93
C TRP A 239 7.46 10.99 -19.13
N SER A 240 7.31 11.58 -20.33
CA SER A 240 8.09 11.20 -21.52
C SER A 240 9.34 12.07 -21.63
#